data_AF-A0A9D7HBJ0-F1
#
_entry.id   AF-A0A9D7HBJ0-F1
#
_cell.length_a   1.000
_cell.length_b   1.000
_cell.length_c   1.000
_cell.angle_alpha   90.00
_cell.angle_beta   90.00
_cell.angle_gamma   90.00
#
_symmetry.space_group_name_H-M   'P 1'
#
loop_
_entity.id
_entity.type
_entity.pdbx_description
1 polymer ?
#
loop_
_entity_poly.entity_id
_entity_poly.type
_entity_poly.pdbx_seq_one_letter_code
_entity_poly.pdbx_strand_id
1 'polypeptide(L)'
;MPWITRFETNGDTDPTFNASSSTPDGSVSALSLRADGDVLVGGGFVSSMAPRNGIVRLNGDGTTDMSFDPGSGANEGVRTILEQPDGQVLIGGGFTTCNGTPINRLARLEPDGGVDPGLVSVRAFPTHSSRTAPVPWEFALRTDGRILVAGEFTDFNGIPRGGLTQLLSNGGLDPSFNVGIGFQGQPYAYTLSVLGNDQVIVGGYFTSYQSLGISPRMVRLNADASLDATFNAGTGANAGVTGLALQPDGKVLLGGDFPG
;
A
#
# COMPACT_ATOMS: atom_id res chain seq x y z
N MET A 1 -5.03 1.11 25.58
CA MET A 1 -3.82 1.72 24.98
C MET A 1 -4.24 2.39 23.69
N PRO A 2 -3.68 3.55 23.33
CA PRO A 2 -3.99 4.16 22.04
C PRO A 2 -3.41 3.31 20.92
N TRP A 3 -4.12 3.22 19.78
CA TRP A 3 -3.67 2.45 18.62
C TRP A 3 -2.70 3.24 17.72
N ILE A 4 -2.52 4.54 18.01
CA ILE A 4 -1.55 5.45 17.40
C ILE A 4 -0.93 6.31 18.51
N THR A 5 0.36 6.58 18.45
CA THR A 5 1.06 7.50 19.36
C THR A 5 2.07 8.30 18.56
N ARG A 6 2.11 9.62 18.78
CA ARG A 6 3.13 10.51 18.23
C ARG A 6 4.21 10.75 19.29
N PHE A 7 5.46 10.79 18.86
CA PHE A 7 6.60 11.10 19.72
C PHE A 7 7.23 12.41 19.28
N GLU A 8 7.73 13.16 20.25
CA GLU A 8 8.59 14.31 20.06
C GLU A 8 9.97 13.88 19.58
N THR A 9 10.75 14.84 19.06
CA THR A 9 12.12 14.58 18.58
C THR A 9 13.09 14.10 19.66
N ASN A 10 12.76 14.34 20.94
CA ASN A 10 13.52 13.85 22.10
C ASN A 10 13.10 12.44 22.56
N GLY A 11 12.08 11.83 21.92
CA GLY A 11 11.57 10.51 22.24
C GLY A 11 10.45 10.47 23.29
N ASP A 12 10.03 11.61 23.85
CA ASP A 12 8.86 11.68 24.72
C ASP A 12 7.56 11.55 23.91
N THR A 13 6.49 11.05 24.52
CA THR A 13 5.16 11.06 23.87
C THR A 13 4.68 12.50 23.72
N ASP A 14 4.18 12.88 22.54
CA ASP A 14 3.59 14.19 22.31
C ASP A 14 2.19 14.25 22.96
N PRO A 15 2.01 15.06 24.03
CA PRO A 15 0.74 15.15 24.74
C PRO A 15 -0.33 15.95 23.98
N THR A 16 0.04 16.65 22.91
CA THR A 16 -0.87 17.45 22.08
C THR A 16 -1.58 16.61 21.02
N PHE A 17 -1.15 15.36 20.80
CA PHE A 17 -1.74 14.43 19.84
C PHE A 17 -2.86 13.58 20.47
N ASN A 18 -4.10 14.02 20.29
CA ASN A 18 -5.32 13.54 20.95
C ASN A 18 -5.98 12.34 20.25
N ALA A 19 -5.21 11.39 19.70
CA ALA A 19 -5.75 10.20 19.02
C ALA A 19 -6.44 9.18 19.96
N SER A 20 -6.59 9.50 21.26
CA SER A 20 -7.27 8.67 22.24
C SER A 20 -8.81 8.71 22.16
N SER A 21 -9.38 9.58 21.32
CA SER A 21 -10.84 9.70 21.17
C SER A 21 -11.38 8.72 20.11
N SER A 22 -11.69 7.49 20.54
CA SER A 22 -12.61 6.53 19.87
C SER A 22 -12.32 6.03 18.44
N THR A 23 -11.33 6.54 17.71
CA THR A 23 -10.94 6.03 16.38
C THR A 23 -9.49 6.41 16.05
N PRO A 24 -8.65 5.48 15.58
CA PRO A 24 -8.90 4.04 15.42
C PRO A 24 -9.01 3.32 16.77
N ASP A 25 -9.94 2.37 16.88
CA ASP A 25 -10.17 1.54 18.08
C ASP A 25 -9.79 0.06 17.89
N GLY A 26 -9.02 -0.22 16.84
CA GLY A 26 -8.48 -1.52 16.48
C GLY A 26 -7.14 -1.39 15.77
N SER A 27 -6.64 -2.49 15.21
CA SER A 27 -5.28 -2.54 14.65
C SER A 27 -5.09 -1.54 13.52
N VAL A 28 -4.03 -0.74 13.60
CA VAL A 28 -3.58 0.13 12.51
C VAL A 28 -2.56 -0.64 11.68
N SER A 29 -2.78 -0.69 10.37
CA SER A 29 -1.92 -1.40 9.41
C SER A 29 -1.15 -0.46 8.50
N ALA A 30 -1.68 0.76 8.27
CA ALA A 30 -1.08 1.72 7.35
C ALA A 30 -1.29 3.15 7.83
N LEU A 31 -0.30 3.99 7.55
CA LEU A 31 -0.32 5.43 7.77
C LEU A 31 0.17 6.13 6.51
N SER A 32 -0.47 7.25 6.16
CA SER A 32 0.02 8.20 5.15
C SER A 32 0.02 9.59 5.78
N LEU A 33 1.21 10.18 5.93
CA LEU A 33 1.40 11.48 6.55
C LEU A 33 1.32 12.60 5.51
N ARG A 34 0.63 13.67 5.85
CA ARG A 34 0.50 14.88 5.03
C ARG A 34 1.43 15.98 5.56
N ALA A 35 1.79 16.91 4.69
CA ALA A 35 2.69 18.02 5.04
C ALA A 35 2.07 19.03 6.03
N ASP A 36 0.74 19.08 6.10
CA ASP A 36 -0.04 19.88 7.07
C ASP A 36 -0.09 19.22 8.46
N GLY A 37 0.42 18.00 8.61
CA GLY A 37 0.44 17.24 9.85
C GLY A 37 -0.74 16.26 10.00
N ASP A 38 -1.72 16.31 9.10
CA ASP A 38 -2.81 15.34 9.08
C ASP A 38 -2.31 13.94 8.71
N VAL A 39 -3.05 12.93 9.15
CA VAL A 39 -2.67 11.52 8.97
C VAL A 39 -3.85 10.72 8.46
N LEU A 40 -3.69 10.10 7.29
CA LEU A 40 -4.60 9.06 6.82
C LEU A 40 -4.21 7.71 7.43
N VAL A 41 -5.20 6.99 7.93
CA VAL A 41 -5.02 5.76 8.69
C VAL A 41 -5.85 4.65 8.07
N GLY A 42 -5.19 3.53 7.75
CA GLY A 42 -5.79 2.28 7.30
C GLY A 42 -5.64 1.17 8.34
N GLY A 43 -6.67 0.36 8.57
CA GLY A 43 -6.57 -0.72 9.55
C GLY A 43 -7.75 -1.67 9.64
N GLY A 44 -7.73 -2.50 10.68
CA GLY A 44 -8.78 -3.45 11.09
C GLY A 44 -9.54 -2.93 12.31
N PHE A 45 -10.11 -1.74 12.20
CA PHE A 45 -10.88 -1.09 13.26
C PHE A 45 -12.29 -0.73 12.80
N VAL A 46 -13.21 -0.58 13.76
CA VAL A 46 -14.63 -0.30 13.52
C VAL A 46 -14.96 0.92 14.33
N SER A 47 -15.04 2.10 13.71
CA SER A 47 -15.26 3.33 14.48
C SER A 47 -16.59 3.28 15.25
N SER A 48 -16.51 3.54 16.55
CA SER A 48 -17.65 3.54 17.47
C SER A 48 -18.55 4.79 17.37
N MET A 49 -18.12 5.85 16.68
CA MET A 49 -18.86 7.12 16.55
C MET A 49 -19.63 7.27 15.22
N ALA A 50 -19.15 6.65 14.15
CA ALA A 50 -19.78 6.54 12.83
C ALA A 50 -19.12 5.34 12.12
N PRO A 51 -19.78 4.62 11.19
CA PRO A 51 -19.24 3.38 10.63
C PRO A 51 -18.05 3.62 9.67
N ARG A 52 -16.98 4.31 10.06
CA ARG A 52 -15.78 4.59 9.24
C ARG A 52 -14.81 3.40 9.27
N ASN A 53 -15.29 2.23 8.87
CA ASN A 53 -14.57 0.98 9.05
C ASN A 53 -13.23 0.98 8.30
N GLY A 54 -12.16 0.77 9.06
CA GLY A 54 -10.80 0.63 8.57
C GLY A 54 -10.18 1.87 7.93
N ILE A 55 -10.85 3.03 7.90
CA ILE A 55 -10.36 4.24 7.22
C ILE A 55 -10.71 5.47 8.05
N VAL A 56 -9.72 6.25 8.46
CA VAL A 56 -9.93 7.54 9.13
C VAL A 56 -8.85 8.54 8.72
N ARG A 57 -9.21 9.83 8.61
CA ARG A 57 -8.26 10.94 8.57
C ARG A 57 -8.22 11.59 9.95
N LEU A 58 -7.02 11.75 10.50
CA LEU A 58 -6.77 12.48 11.73
C LEU A 58 -6.18 13.85 11.38
N ASN A 59 -6.61 14.89 12.09
CA ASN A 59 -5.99 16.21 12.01
C ASN A 59 -4.58 16.18 12.63
N GLY A 60 -3.80 17.23 12.39
CA GLY A 60 -2.48 17.41 13.01
C GLY A 60 -2.45 17.38 14.55
N ASP A 61 -3.58 17.55 15.23
CA ASP A 61 -3.70 17.39 16.69
C ASP A 61 -4.20 15.99 17.12
N GLY A 62 -4.32 15.04 16.19
CA GLY A 62 -4.78 13.68 16.41
C GLY A 62 -6.29 13.50 16.54
N THR A 63 -7.08 14.57 16.49
CA THR A 63 -8.54 14.46 16.46
C THR A 63 -9.04 13.94 15.11
N THR A 64 -10.20 13.28 15.08
CA THR A 64 -10.79 12.80 13.82
C THR A 64 -11.25 13.97 12.95
N ASP A 65 -10.84 13.98 11.69
CA ASP A 65 -11.38 14.89 10.69
C ASP A 65 -12.74 14.39 10.18
N MET A 66 -13.80 15.07 10.61
CA MET A 66 -15.18 14.72 10.27
C MET A 66 -15.59 15.15 8.85
N SER A 67 -14.78 15.99 8.18
CA SER A 67 -15.01 16.38 6.78
C SER A 67 -14.61 15.28 5.78
N PHE A 68 -13.80 14.32 6.22
CA PHE A 68 -13.47 13.12 5.47
C PHE A 68 -14.43 11.99 5.85
N ASP A 69 -15.35 11.63 4.95
CA ASP A 69 -16.40 10.66 5.16
C ASP A 69 -16.45 9.47 4.20
N PRO A 70 -15.82 8.33 4.57
CA PRO A 70 -15.95 7.08 3.82
C PRO A 70 -17.30 6.36 4.04
N GLY A 71 -18.27 6.99 4.71
CA GLY A 71 -19.58 6.40 5.01
C GLY A 71 -19.45 5.17 5.89
N SER A 72 -19.87 3.99 5.39
CA SER A 72 -19.70 2.71 6.10
C SER A 72 -18.30 2.08 5.98
N GLY A 73 -17.37 2.74 5.27
CA GLY A 73 -15.98 2.30 5.14
C GLY A 73 -15.84 0.95 4.44
N ALA A 74 -14.71 0.27 4.67
CA ALA A 74 -14.41 -1.04 4.11
C ALA A 74 -15.04 -2.16 4.95
N ASN A 75 -15.51 -3.25 4.33
CA ASN A 75 -16.08 -4.39 5.06
C ASN A 75 -15.05 -5.39 5.62
N GLU A 76 -13.76 -5.22 5.29
CA GLU A 76 -12.63 -5.89 5.93
C GLU A 76 -11.46 -4.90 6.09
N GLY A 77 -10.38 -5.34 6.75
CA GLY A 77 -9.23 -4.51 7.06
C GLY A 77 -8.56 -3.89 5.83
N VAL A 78 -8.25 -2.60 5.94
CA VAL A 78 -7.40 -1.84 5.03
C VAL A 78 -5.95 -2.05 5.46
N ARG A 79 -5.11 -2.50 4.53
CA ARG A 79 -3.71 -2.86 4.74
C ARG A 79 -2.72 -1.82 4.25
N THR A 80 -3.11 -1.03 3.26
CA THR A 80 -2.30 0.04 2.70
C THR A 80 -3.19 1.22 2.32
N ILE A 81 -2.65 2.42 2.50
CA ILE A 81 -3.31 3.69 2.18
C ILE A 81 -2.28 4.61 1.55
N LEU A 82 -2.70 5.37 0.55
CA LEU A 82 -1.83 6.31 -0.16
C LEU A 82 -2.65 7.49 -0.66
N GLU A 83 -2.27 8.70 -0.28
CA GLU A 83 -2.84 9.92 -0.83
C GLU A 83 -2.12 10.33 -2.12
N GLN A 84 -2.90 10.73 -3.12
CA GLN A 84 -2.45 11.26 -4.40
C GLN A 84 -2.27 12.78 -4.32
N PRO A 85 -1.49 13.41 -5.23
CA PRO A 85 -1.25 14.85 -5.19
C PRO A 85 -2.50 15.73 -5.33
N ASP A 86 -3.59 15.18 -5.86
CA ASP A 86 -4.89 15.85 -5.99
C ASP A 86 -5.80 15.68 -4.75
N GLY A 87 -5.31 14.99 -3.72
CA GLY A 87 -6.05 14.71 -2.48
C GLY A 87 -6.92 13.45 -2.53
N GLN A 88 -6.98 12.75 -3.67
CA GLN A 88 -7.65 11.45 -3.73
C GLN A 88 -6.86 10.41 -2.92
N VAL A 89 -7.56 9.42 -2.35
CA VAL A 89 -6.96 8.44 -1.47
C VAL A 89 -7.15 7.03 -2.02
N LEU A 90 -6.07 6.30 -2.26
CA LEU A 90 -6.12 4.88 -2.55
C LEU A 90 -6.12 4.07 -1.26
N ILE A 91 -6.99 3.07 -1.21
CA ILE A 91 -7.03 2.07 -0.15
C ILE A 91 -6.88 0.67 -0.75
N GLY A 92 -6.09 -0.15 -0.08
CA GLY A 92 -5.82 -1.53 -0.47
C GLY A 92 -6.01 -2.48 0.72
N GLY A 93 -6.63 -3.64 0.52
CA GLY A 93 -6.79 -4.58 1.62
C GLY A 93 -7.70 -5.78 1.36
N GLY A 94 -8.27 -6.29 2.44
CA GLY A 94 -9.09 -7.50 2.45
C GLY A 94 -10.51 -7.34 1.89
N PHE A 95 -10.96 -6.10 1.72
CA PHE A 95 -12.37 -5.80 1.52
C PHE A 95 -12.92 -6.22 0.16
N THR A 96 -14.23 -6.45 0.13
CA THR A 96 -15.03 -6.74 -1.06
C THR A 96 -16.12 -5.70 -1.29
N THR A 97 -16.33 -4.81 -0.32
CA THR A 97 -17.16 -3.61 -0.46
C THR A 97 -16.50 -2.42 0.25
N CYS A 98 -16.78 -1.22 -0.27
CA CYS A 98 -16.45 0.04 0.39
C CYS A 98 -17.69 0.94 0.31
N ASN A 99 -18.12 1.46 1.46
CA ASN A 99 -19.37 2.22 1.61
C ASN A 99 -20.61 1.52 0.99
N GLY A 100 -20.68 0.19 1.11
CA GLY A 100 -21.74 -0.63 0.50
C GLY A 100 -21.60 -0.84 -1.03
N THR A 101 -20.71 -0.12 -1.71
CA THR A 101 -20.40 -0.35 -3.13
C THR A 101 -19.52 -1.59 -3.30
N PRO A 102 -19.88 -2.56 -4.16
CA PRO A 102 -19.03 -3.71 -4.46
C PRO A 102 -17.73 -3.29 -5.13
N ILE A 103 -16.62 -3.36 -4.39
CA ILE A 103 -15.27 -3.01 -4.83
C ILE A 103 -14.30 -4.00 -4.18
N ASN A 104 -13.58 -4.76 -5.00
CA ASN A 104 -12.67 -5.79 -4.50
C ASN A 104 -11.27 -5.22 -4.29
N ARG A 105 -10.81 -5.23 -3.03
CA ARG A 105 -9.42 -5.12 -2.58
C ARG A 105 -8.70 -3.79 -2.85
N LEU A 106 -9.15 -3.00 -3.82
CA LEU A 106 -8.58 -1.72 -4.22
C LEU A 106 -9.71 -0.73 -4.52
N ALA A 107 -9.76 0.39 -3.80
CA ALA A 107 -10.67 1.49 -4.06
C ALA A 107 -9.91 2.82 -4.06
N ARG A 108 -10.51 3.81 -4.72
CA ARG A 108 -10.08 5.21 -4.61
C ARG A 108 -11.22 5.99 -3.97
N LEU A 109 -10.86 6.89 -3.09
CA LEU A 109 -11.75 7.82 -2.42
C LEU A 109 -11.44 9.23 -2.91
N GLU A 110 -12.47 10.05 -3.01
CA GLU A 110 -12.37 11.48 -3.22
C GLU A 110 -11.77 12.17 -1.98
N PRO A 111 -11.33 13.44 -2.08
CA PRO A 111 -10.72 14.17 -0.96
C PRO A 111 -11.64 14.33 0.28
N ASP A 112 -12.95 14.17 0.07
CA ASP A 112 -13.98 14.17 1.11
C ASP A 112 -14.30 12.75 1.65
N GLY A 113 -13.55 11.72 1.23
CA GLY A 113 -13.73 10.33 1.64
C GLY A 113 -14.78 9.55 0.85
N GLY A 114 -15.58 10.19 0.00
CA GLY A 114 -16.54 9.50 -0.85
C GLY A 114 -15.88 8.51 -1.80
N VAL A 115 -16.51 7.37 -2.08
CA VAL A 115 -15.98 6.40 -3.05
C VAL A 115 -15.97 7.03 -4.45
N ASP A 116 -14.81 7.07 -5.10
CA ASP A 116 -14.66 7.56 -6.47
C ASP A 116 -15.24 6.53 -7.47
N PRO A 117 -16.33 6.84 -8.18
CA PRO A 117 -16.93 5.94 -9.17
C PRO A 117 -16.11 5.84 -10.47
N GLY A 118 -15.20 6.79 -10.70
CA GLY A 118 -14.33 6.91 -11.86
C GLY A 118 -13.12 5.97 -11.83
N LEU A 119 -12.84 5.30 -10.70
CA LEU A 119 -11.83 4.24 -10.67
C LEU A 119 -12.32 3.05 -11.52
N VAL A 120 -11.95 3.03 -12.80
CA VAL A 120 -12.37 2.03 -13.82
C VAL A 120 -12.01 0.57 -13.42
N SER A 121 -11.16 0.41 -12.40
CA SER A 121 -10.67 -0.86 -11.86
C SER A 121 -11.61 -1.53 -10.82
N VAL A 122 -12.91 -1.18 -10.74
CA VAL A 122 -13.91 -1.68 -9.76
C VAL A 122 -13.92 -3.22 -9.56
N ARG A 123 -13.30 -3.99 -10.45
CA ARG A 123 -13.18 -5.46 -10.38
C ARG A 123 -11.77 -6.00 -10.68
N ALA A 124 -10.73 -5.21 -10.48
CA ALA A 124 -9.37 -5.58 -10.86
C ALA A 124 -8.85 -6.84 -10.14
N PHE A 125 -9.30 -7.08 -8.91
CA PHE A 125 -8.99 -8.31 -8.20
C PHE A 125 -10.14 -9.32 -8.35
N PRO A 126 -9.87 -10.58 -8.77
CA PRO A 126 -10.90 -11.60 -8.87
C PRO A 126 -11.50 -11.88 -7.49
N THR A 127 -12.82 -12.11 -7.44
CA THR A 127 -13.49 -12.50 -6.19
C THR A 127 -12.97 -13.86 -5.74
N HIS A 128 -12.16 -13.88 -4.69
CA HIS A 128 -11.71 -15.10 -4.04
C HIS A 128 -12.39 -15.24 -2.68
N SER A 129 -12.86 -16.44 -2.38
CA SER A 129 -13.50 -16.81 -1.11
C SER A 129 -12.51 -17.29 -0.04
N SER A 130 -11.20 -17.30 -0.31
CA SER A 130 -10.17 -17.79 0.62
C SER A 130 -9.41 -16.65 1.31
N ARG A 131 -8.85 -16.93 2.50
CA ARG A 131 -7.94 -16.02 3.23
C ARG A 131 -6.59 -15.79 2.51
N THR A 132 -6.31 -16.58 1.46
CA THR A 132 -5.17 -16.45 0.54
C THR A 132 -5.55 -15.63 -0.72
N ALA A 133 -6.65 -14.87 -0.63
CA ALA A 133 -7.14 -14.04 -1.71
C ALA A 133 -6.10 -12.99 -2.12
N PRO A 134 -6.07 -12.61 -3.41
CA PRO A 134 -5.11 -11.67 -3.88
C PRO A 134 -5.31 -10.31 -3.23
N VAL A 135 -4.27 -9.77 -2.61
CA VAL A 135 -4.34 -8.53 -1.83
C VAL A 135 -3.20 -7.59 -2.19
N PRO A 136 -3.48 -6.29 -2.39
CA PRO A 136 -2.42 -5.29 -2.42
C PRO A 136 -1.81 -5.17 -1.02
N TRP A 137 -0.49 -5.18 -0.96
CA TRP A 137 0.31 -5.01 0.25
C TRP A 137 0.87 -3.59 0.36
N GLU A 138 1.28 -2.99 -0.76
CA GLU A 138 1.83 -1.64 -0.78
C GLU A 138 1.47 -0.90 -2.07
N PHE A 139 1.27 0.40 -1.94
CA PHE A 139 1.23 1.34 -3.06
C PHE A 139 2.43 2.27 -3.03
N ALA A 140 2.89 2.72 -4.20
CA ALA A 140 3.76 3.89 -4.28
C ALA A 140 3.39 4.79 -5.46
N LEU A 141 3.63 6.09 -5.28
CA LEU A 141 3.55 7.06 -6.35
C LEU A 141 4.88 7.17 -7.07
N ARG A 142 4.80 7.28 -8.40
CA ARG A 142 5.89 7.79 -9.22
C ARG A 142 5.81 9.31 -9.33
N THR A 143 6.91 9.90 -9.78
CA THR A 143 7.04 11.36 -9.95
C THR A 143 6.02 11.94 -10.94
N ASP A 144 5.52 11.12 -11.87
CA ASP A 144 4.51 11.48 -12.86
C ASP A 144 3.06 11.19 -12.43
N GLY A 145 2.85 10.80 -11.17
CA GLY A 145 1.53 10.49 -10.61
C GLY A 145 0.99 9.10 -10.96
N ARG A 146 1.74 8.27 -11.68
CA ARG A 146 1.39 6.85 -11.84
C ARG A 146 1.54 6.11 -10.51
N ILE A 147 0.73 5.08 -10.33
CA ILE A 147 0.63 4.35 -9.07
C ILE A 147 1.14 2.93 -9.29
N LEU A 148 2.11 2.50 -8.49
CA LEU A 148 2.49 1.10 -8.38
C LEU A 148 1.61 0.41 -7.34
N VAL A 149 1.20 -0.81 -7.65
CA VAL A 149 0.46 -1.69 -6.75
C VAL A 149 1.25 -2.98 -6.62
N ALA A 150 1.86 -3.21 -5.46
CA ALA A 150 2.51 -4.46 -5.11
C ALA A 150 1.59 -5.31 -4.24
N GLY A 151 1.67 -6.62 -4.36
CA GLY A 151 0.85 -7.49 -3.55
C GLY A 151 1.03 -8.97 -3.81
N GLU A 152 0.17 -9.74 -3.16
CA GLU A 152 0.00 -11.15 -3.43
C GLU A 152 -1.08 -11.29 -4.51
N PHE A 153 -0.73 -11.23 -5.79
CA PHE A 153 -1.68 -11.51 -6.87
C PHE A 153 -0.94 -12.02 -8.11
N THR A 154 -1.63 -12.77 -8.97
CA THR A 154 -1.08 -13.23 -10.26
C THR A 154 -1.76 -12.58 -11.45
N ASP A 155 -2.84 -11.86 -11.21
CA ASP A 155 -3.76 -11.31 -12.19
C ASP A 155 -4.22 -9.93 -11.73
N PHE A 156 -4.42 -9.04 -12.69
CA PHE A 156 -5.12 -7.78 -12.49
C PHE A 156 -6.02 -7.55 -13.70
N ASN A 157 -7.34 -7.57 -13.47
CA ASN A 157 -8.36 -7.40 -14.51
C ASN A 157 -8.26 -8.42 -15.66
N GLY A 158 -7.96 -9.69 -15.34
CA GLY A 158 -7.81 -10.77 -16.34
C GLY A 158 -6.49 -10.76 -17.11
N ILE A 159 -5.60 -9.82 -16.79
CA ILE A 159 -4.26 -9.74 -17.37
C ILE A 159 -3.26 -10.32 -16.36
N PRO A 160 -2.39 -11.27 -16.76
CA PRO A 160 -1.31 -11.77 -15.91
C PRO A 160 -0.44 -10.62 -15.39
N ARG A 161 -0.42 -10.47 -14.07
CA ARG A 161 0.36 -9.48 -13.31
C ARG A 161 0.88 -10.14 -12.05
N GLY A 162 2.02 -10.83 -12.14
CA GLY A 162 2.62 -11.49 -10.98
C GLY A 162 3.13 -10.49 -9.94
N GLY A 163 2.34 -10.20 -8.93
CA GLY A 163 2.71 -9.49 -7.71
C GLY A 163 2.96 -7.98 -7.85
N LEU A 164 2.90 -7.43 -9.07
CA LEU A 164 3.10 -6.01 -9.31
C LEU A 164 2.32 -5.57 -10.56
N THR A 165 1.65 -4.43 -10.45
CA THR A 165 1.05 -3.73 -11.58
C THR A 165 1.24 -2.23 -11.43
N GLN A 166 0.97 -1.48 -12.49
CA GLN A 166 0.96 -0.03 -12.47
C GLN A 166 -0.37 0.50 -12.99
N LEU A 167 -0.88 1.54 -12.36
CA LEU A 167 -2.02 2.31 -12.78
C LEU A 167 -1.56 3.68 -13.26
N LEU A 168 -2.29 4.22 -14.23
CA LEU A 168 -2.29 5.65 -14.55
C LEU A 168 -2.77 6.45 -13.35
N SER A 169 -2.51 7.75 -13.32
CA SER A 169 -2.97 8.65 -12.24
C SER A 169 -4.49 8.65 -12.06
N ASN A 170 -5.26 8.37 -13.12
CA ASN A 170 -6.70 8.19 -13.05
C ASN A 170 -7.15 6.81 -12.53
N GLY A 171 -6.21 5.94 -12.13
CA GLY A 171 -6.46 4.60 -11.62
C GLY A 171 -6.81 3.52 -12.66
N GLY A 172 -6.76 3.86 -13.96
CA GLY A 172 -6.81 2.88 -15.04
C GLY A 172 -5.51 2.08 -15.14
N LEU A 173 -5.56 0.82 -15.58
CA LEU A 173 -4.36 -0.01 -15.78
C LEU A 173 -3.40 0.64 -16.81
N ASP A 174 -2.12 0.76 -16.48
CA ASP A 174 -1.08 1.22 -17.41
C ASP A 174 -0.60 0.03 -18.26
N PRO A 175 -0.90 -0.01 -19.58
CA PRO A 175 -0.47 -1.11 -20.44
C PRO A 175 1.02 -1.08 -20.76
N SER A 176 1.69 0.07 -20.59
CA SER A 176 3.12 0.22 -20.90
C SER A 176 4.03 -0.44 -19.87
N PHE A 177 3.53 -0.65 -18.65
CA PHE A 177 4.25 -1.33 -17.59
C PHE A 177 3.89 -2.82 -17.62
N ASN A 178 4.75 -3.68 -18.18
CA ASN A 178 4.44 -5.11 -18.35
C ASN A 178 5.38 -6.06 -17.59
N VAL A 179 4.90 -6.55 -16.44
CA VAL A 179 5.61 -7.57 -15.65
C VAL A 179 5.42 -9.00 -16.18
N GLY A 180 4.45 -9.25 -17.06
CA GLY A 180 4.04 -10.58 -17.49
C GLY A 180 3.67 -11.49 -16.31
N ILE A 181 4.25 -12.69 -16.25
CA ILE A 181 4.09 -13.61 -15.12
C ILE A 181 4.73 -13.09 -13.81
N GLY A 182 5.48 -11.98 -13.87
CA GLY A 182 5.91 -11.17 -12.73
C GLY A 182 6.76 -11.91 -11.71
N PHE A 183 6.43 -11.81 -10.43
CA PHE A 183 7.08 -12.50 -9.33
C PHE A 183 6.53 -13.93 -9.14
N GLN A 184 7.39 -14.91 -8.83
CA GLN A 184 6.99 -16.28 -8.46
C GLN A 184 7.62 -16.72 -7.14
N GLY A 185 7.09 -17.80 -6.56
CA GLY A 185 7.49 -18.30 -5.23
C GLY A 185 6.77 -17.56 -4.12
N GLN A 186 5.56 -18.00 -3.77
CA GLN A 186 4.73 -17.24 -2.83
C GLN A 186 5.38 -17.05 -1.44
N PRO A 187 5.04 -15.95 -0.75
CA PRO A 187 4.24 -14.80 -1.23
C PRO A 187 5.05 -13.74 -2.02
N TYR A 188 4.43 -13.11 -3.03
CA TYR A 188 5.14 -12.37 -4.09
C TYR A 188 5.81 -11.08 -3.61
N ALA A 189 5.20 -9.91 -3.80
CA ALA A 189 5.78 -8.60 -3.41
C ALA A 189 5.05 -8.04 -2.18
N TYR A 190 5.81 -7.71 -1.15
CA TYR A 190 5.29 -7.10 0.08
C TYR A 190 5.56 -5.61 0.15
N THR A 191 6.74 -5.21 -0.31
CA THR A 191 7.18 -3.83 -0.18
C THR A 191 7.87 -3.33 -1.43
N LEU A 192 7.82 -2.03 -1.67
CA LEU A 192 8.53 -1.37 -2.76
C LEU A 192 8.97 0.05 -2.41
N SER A 193 9.92 0.56 -3.19
CA SER A 193 10.22 1.99 -3.23
C SER A 193 10.61 2.42 -4.62
N VAL A 194 10.13 3.60 -4.99
CA VAL A 194 10.48 4.27 -6.25
C VAL A 194 11.72 5.11 -6.01
N LEU A 195 12.74 4.90 -6.85
CA LEU A 195 13.98 5.67 -6.85
C LEU A 195 13.81 6.94 -7.69
N GLY A 196 14.69 7.93 -7.50
CA GLY A 196 14.62 9.22 -8.21
C GLY A 196 14.76 9.16 -9.74
N ASN A 197 15.07 7.99 -10.30
CA ASN A 197 15.15 7.72 -11.74
C ASN A 197 14.02 6.80 -12.26
N ASP A 198 12.91 6.71 -11.51
CA ASP A 198 11.76 5.82 -11.75
C ASP A 198 12.06 4.31 -11.77
N GLN A 199 13.28 3.90 -11.44
CA GLN A 199 13.53 2.51 -11.08
C GLN A 199 12.81 2.18 -9.77
N VAL A 200 12.48 0.91 -9.58
CA VAL A 200 11.74 0.45 -8.41
C VAL A 200 12.53 -0.67 -7.76
N ILE A 201 12.73 -0.59 -6.45
CA ILE A 201 13.21 -1.74 -5.67
C ILE A 201 11.99 -2.41 -5.06
N VAL A 202 11.88 -3.73 -5.22
CA VAL A 202 10.77 -4.53 -4.73
C VAL A 202 11.31 -5.62 -3.82
N GLY A 203 10.71 -5.74 -2.64
CA GLY A 203 10.98 -6.77 -1.65
C GLY A 203 9.75 -7.66 -1.41
N GLY A 204 9.99 -8.92 -1.05
CA GLY A 204 8.92 -9.84 -0.68
C GLY A 204 9.43 -11.21 -0.27
N TYR A 205 8.68 -12.28 -0.56
CA TYR A 205 9.15 -13.66 -0.35
C TYR A 205 9.36 -14.41 -1.67
N PHE A 206 9.22 -13.71 -2.81
CA PHE A 206 9.46 -14.25 -4.14
C PHE A 206 10.86 -14.88 -4.26
N THR A 207 10.94 -15.92 -5.09
CA THR A 207 12.17 -16.63 -5.42
C THR A 207 12.61 -16.43 -6.86
N SER A 208 11.76 -15.83 -7.70
CA SER A 208 12.10 -15.45 -9.08
C SER A 208 11.23 -14.31 -9.59
N TYR A 209 11.71 -13.66 -10.67
CA TYR A 209 10.97 -12.69 -11.47
C TYR A 209 11.06 -13.10 -12.94
N GLN A 210 9.93 -13.19 -13.61
CA GLN A 210 9.80 -13.67 -14.99
C GLN A 210 10.55 -14.99 -15.26
N SER A 211 10.46 -15.94 -14.32
CA SER A 211 11.19 -17.22 -14.35
C SER A 211 12.72 -17.12 -14.31
N LEU A 212 13.28 -15.93 -14.10
CA LEU A 212 14.71 -15.73 -13.85
C LEU A 212 14.97 -16.00 -12.36
N GLY A 213 15.83 -16.96 -12.06
CA GLY A 213 16.29 -17.29 -10.71
C GLY A 213 17.24 -16.23 -10.16
N ILE A 214 16.70 -15.05 -9.88
CA ILE A 214 17.41 -13.88 -9.36
C ILE A 214 17.57 -13.93 -7.85
N SER A 215 18.31 -12.96 -7.31
CA SER A 215 18.55 -12.80 -5.88
C SER A 215 17.28 -13.02 -5.06
N PRO A 216 17.36 -13.80 -3.98
CA PRO A 216 16.15 -14.21 -3.30
C PRO A 216 15.52 -12.97 -2.65
N ARG A 217 14.19 -12.80 -2.79
CA ARG A 217 13.37 -11.81 -2.07
C ARG A 217 13.59 -10.31 -2.33
N MET A 218 14.53 -9.90 -3.19
CA MET A 218 14.71 -8.49 -3.58
C MET A 218 15.21 -8.31 -5.02
N VAL A 219 14.60 -7.37 -5.75
CA VAL A 219 15.02 -6.96 -7.11
C VAL A 219 15.01 -5.45 -7.26
N ARG A 220 15.76 -4.96 -8.25
CA ARG A 220 15.53 -3.65 -8.84
C ARG A 220 14.98 -3.83 -10.25
N LEU A 221 13.91 -3.12 -10.55
CA LEU A 221 13.28 -3.06 -11.85
C LEU A 221 13.53 -1.68 -12.47
N ASN A 222 13.69 -1.64 -13.78
CA ASN A 222 13.66 -0.42 -14.55
C ASN A 222 12.24 0.16 -14.62
N ALA A 223 12.13 1.40 -15.11
CA ALA A 223 10.84 2.10 -15.20
C ALA A 223 9.77 1.33 -16.00
N ASP A 224 10.17 0.47 -16.94
CA ASP A 224 9.33 -0.36 -17.81
C ASP A 224 9.01 -1.76 -17.25
N ALA A 225 9.39 -2.02 -15.99
CA ALA A 225 9.33 -3.32 -15.31
C ALA A 225 10.37 -4.35 -15.76
N SER A 226 11.29 -4.05 -16.69
CA SER A 226 12.39 -4.97 -16.99
C SER A 226 13.33 -5.09 -15.79
N LEU A 227 13.94 -6.26 -15.60
CA LEU A 227 14.90 -6.48 -14.52
C LEU A 227 16.16 -5.63 -14.76
N ASP A 228 16.61 -4.88 -13.75
CA ASP A 228 17.92 -4.25 -13.77
C ASP A 228 18.99 -5.28 -13.37
N ALA A 229 19.60 -5.91 -14.38
CA ALA A 229 20.65 -6.92 -14.17
C ALA A 229 21.94 -6.36 -13.54
N THR A 230 22.10 -5.04 -13.45
CA THR A 230 23.27 -4.42 -12.79
C THR A 230 23.11 -4.36 -11.27
N PHE A 231 21.90 -4.57 -10.76
CA PHE A 231 21.62 -4.57 -9.33
C PHE A 231 22.00 -5.92 -8.71
N ASN A 232 23.11 -5.93 -7.97
CA ASN A 232 23.50 -7.08 -7.16
C ASN A 232 22.99 -6.91 -5.73
N ALA A 233 21.91 -7.60 -5.40
CA ALA A 233 21.33 -7.64 -4.05
C ALA A 233 22.17 -8.44 -3.03
N GLY A 234 23.22 -9.14 -3.48
CA GLY A 234 24.12 -9.92 -2.64
C GLY A 234 23.40 -11.00 -1.83
N THR A 235 23.86 -11.22 -0.59
CA THR A 235 23.29 -12.24 0.31
C THR A 235 22.46 -11.65 1.45
N GLY A 236 22.26 -10.33 1.48
CA GLY A 236 21.60 -9.63 2.59
C GLY A 236 20.08 -9.90 2.68
N ALA A 237 19.42 -10.09 1.54
CA ALA A 237 18.00 -10.43 1.47
C ALA A 237 17.78 -11.97 1.58
N ASN A 238 18.35 -12.61 2.60
CA ASN A 238 18.33 -14.08 2.75
C ASN A 238 17.03 -14.65 3.34
N ALA A 239 16.02 -13.83 3.61
CA ALA A 239 14.67 -14.20 4.03
C ALA A 239 13.65 -13.16 3.55
N GLY A 240 12.37 -13.30 3.93
CA GLY A 240 11.30 -12.40 3.51
C GLY A 240 11.61 -10.95 3.81
N VAL A 241 11.53 -10.09 2.79
CA VAL A 241 11.70 -8.64 2.92
C VAL A 241 10.31 -8.03 3.11
N THR A 242 10.04 -7.51 4.30
CA THR A 242 8.72 -6.99 4.69
C THR A 242 8.70 -5.48 4.91
N GLY A 243 9.87 -4.84 4.98
CA GLY A 243 10.00 -3.39 5.06
C GLY A 243 11.18 -2.90 4.24
N LEU A 244 11.00 -1.74 3.61
CA LEU A 244 12.03 -1.09 2.82
C LEU A 244 11.95 0.42 3.06
N ALA A 245 13.10 1.04 3.34
CA ALA A 245 13.20 2.49 3.45
C ALA A 245 14.32 3.04 2.57
N LEU A 246 13.99 3.99 1.70
CA LEU A 246 14.96 4.73 0.90
C LEU A 246 15.56 5.88 1.73
N GLN A 247 16.88 5.95 1.79
CA GLN A 247 17.61 7.02 2.46
C GLN A 247 17.88 8.19 1.49
N PRO A 248 18.06 9.43 1.98
CA PRO A 248 18.33 10.59 1.14
C PRO A 248 19.60 10.49 0.27
N ASP A 249 20.57 9.66 0.66
CA ASP A 249 21.79 9.39 -0.10
C ASP A 249 21.63 8.29 -1.17
N GLY A 250 20.39 7.81 -1.37
CA GLY A 250 20.06 6.76 -2.34
C GLY A 250 20.32 5.34 -1.85
N LYS A 251 20.77 5.15 -0.61
CA LYS A 251 20.87 3.82 0.01
C LYS A 251 19.52 3.31 0.46
N VAL A 252 19.43 2.00 0.65
CA VAL A 252 18.19 1.31 0.99
C VAL A 252 18.40 0.48 2.25
N LEU A 253 17.53 0.68 3.23
CA LEU A 253 17.44 -0.16 4.41
C LEU A 253 16.36 -1.22 4.18
N LEU A 254 16.64 -2.45 4.63
CA LEU A 254 15.72 -3.56 4.55
C LEU A 254 15.36 -4.05 5.96
N GLY A 255 14.08 -4.25 6.18
CA GLY A 255 13.53 -4.97 7.32
C GLY A 255 12.87 -6.27 6.83
N GLY A 256 12.97 -7.33 7.62
CA GLY A 256 12.49 -8.63 7.22
C GLY A 256 12.71 -9.72 8.25
N ASP A 257 12.32 -10.92 7.88
CA ASP A 257 12.44 -12.13 8.71
C ASP A 257 13.86 -12.73 8.65
N PHE A 258 14.89 -11.89 8.65
CA PHE A 258 16.28 -12.33 8.48
C PHE A 258 16.76 -13.10 9.71
N PRO A 259 17.32 -14.31 9.56
CA PRO A 259 18.02 -14.97 10.65
C PRO A 259 19.28 -14.16 10.98
N GLY A 260 19.43 -13.79 12.25
CA GLY A 260 20.62 -13.11 12.78
C GLY A 260 21.84 -14.01 12.90
#